data_AF-X1CM51-F1
#
_entry.id   AF-X1CM51-F1
#
_cell.length_a   1.000
_cell.length_b   1.000
_cell.length_c   1.000
_cell.angle_alpha   90.00
_cell.angle_beta   90.00
_cell.angle_gamma   90.00
#
_symmetry.space_group_name_H-M   'P 1'
#
loop_
_entity.id
_entity.type
_entity.pdbx_description
1 polymer ?
#
loop_
_entity_poly.entity_id
_entity_poly.type
_entity_poly.pdbx_seq_one_letter_code
_entity_poly.pdbx_strand_id
1 'polypeptide(L)'
;MKIYSSISTALQSDYHIATYVHRLKFIPQLKHNSKPNSRDNKEQVLNDLYRLKSTILSFSGAAPSPVLRCVFSSVKTELWEDEDFTMKAIDLFAEAVMFVKGKLWQNESFVIKAVRYNFKLLKCASPALRANSNVVLNSIRALKIDSGEKLSYFNLELINYYISHELWKNRDFILAAVKYHWTFLQNASPTLRSDKQLVLLAMKTLPQDSNNKRMKHFFNSVVGKSLWGEHSFILEALKFDWRLLKNIDHKLCSNSQVVMAAINNIRYIADDEINIL
;
A
#
# COMPACT_ATOMS: atom_id res chain seq x y z
N MET A 1 -18.49 -16.01 32.23
CA MET A 1 -18.70 -14.87 33.16
C MET A 1 -17.85 -13.62 32.85
N LYS A 2 -16.52 -13.70 32.62
CA LYS A 2 -15.68 -12.50 32.40
C LYS A 2 -16.03 -11.63 31.18
N ILE A 3 -16.40 -12.21 30.02
CA ILE A 3 -16.90 -11.38 28.89
C ILE A 3 -18.18 -10.66 29.28
N TYR A 4 -19.12 -11.32 29.95
CA TYR A 4 -20.38 -10.70 30.32
C TYR A 4 -20.19 -9.58 31.34
N SER A 5 -19.26 -9.70 32.28
CA SER A 5 -18.93 -8.60 33.20
C SER A 5 -18.20 -7.47 32.47
N SER A 6 -17.20 -7.76 31.65
CA SER A 6 -16.45 -6.73 30.89
C SER A 6 -17.30 -6.03 29.84
N ILE A 7 -18.20 -6.75 29.15
CA ILE A 7 -19.23 -6.19 28.28
C ILE A 7 -20.23 -5.41 29.12
N SER A 8 -20.68 -5.88 30.29
CA SER A 8 -21.58 -5.15 31.19
C SER A 8 -21.00 -3.83 31.70
N THR A 9 -19.69 -3.75 31.91
CA THR A 9 -19.02 -2.49 32.29
C THR A 9 -18.89 -1.54 31.09
N ALA A 10 -18.55 -2.05 29.90
CA ALA A 10 -18.52 -1.26 28.66
C ALA A 10 -19.93 -0.82 28.18
N LEU A 11 -20.97 -1.56 28.58
CA LEU A 11 -22.39 -1.31 28.29
C LEU A 11 -22.98 -0.11 29.01
N GLN A 12 -22.39 0.32 30.12
CA GLN A 12 -22.94 1.41 30.93
C GLN A 12 -22.65 2.81 30.33
N SER A 13 -21.77 2.91 29.34
CA SER A 13 -21.28 4.21 28.83
C SER A 13 -21.74 4.59 27.41
N ASP A 14 -22.46 3.73 26.67
CA ASP A 14 -22.79 4.02 25.26
C ASP A 14 -24.12 3.37 24.80
N TYR A 15 -25.08 4.21 24.40
CA TYR A 15 -26.43 3.83 23.97
C TYR A 15 -26.43 2.91 22.73
N HIS A 16 -25.51 3.13 21.79
CA HIS A 16 -25.42 2.31 20.57
C HIS A 16 -24.88 0.91 20.86
N ILE A 17 -23.98 0.79 21.84
CA ILE A 17 -23.45 -0.50 22.33
C ILE A 17 -24.57 -1.30 23.02
N ALA A 18 -25.44 -0.64 23.79
CA ALA A 18 -26.56 -1.29 24.47
C ALA A 18 -27.55 -1.94 23.49
N THR A 19 -27.94 -1.25 22.41
CA THR A 19 -28.85 -1.81 21.38
C THR A 19 -28.22 -2.98 20.62
N TYR A 20 -26.94 -2.85 20.26
CA TYR A 20 -26.18 -3.88 19.56
C TYR A 20 -26.03 -5.17 20.40
N VAL A 21 -25.69 -5.03 21.68
CA VAL A 21 -25.53 -6.16 22.61
C VAL A 21 -26.87 -6.75 23.04
N HIS A 22 -27.95 -5.97 23.10
CA HIS A 22 -29.29 -6.51 23.33
C HIS A 22 -29.65 -7.52 22.23
N ARG A 23 -29.30 -7.25 20.96
CA ARG A 23 -29.47 -8.23 19.87
C ARG A 23 -28.49 -9.40 19.96
N LEU A 24 -27.25 -9.21 20.43
CA LEU A 24 -26.34 -10.33 20.74
C LEU A 24 -26.86 -11.24 21.86
N LYS A 25 -27.54 -10.68 22.89
CA LYS A 25 -28.25 -11.47 23.93
C LYS A 25 -29.40 -12.30 23.37
N PHE A 26 -29.91 -11.94 22.18
CA PHE A 26 -30.92 -12.67 21.39
C PHE A 26 -30.31 -13.66 20.39
N ILE A 27 -28.98 -13.80 20.33
CA ILE A 27 -28.33 -14.95 19.68
C ILE A 27 -28.14 -16.03 20.75
N PRO A 28 -29.08 -16.97 20.92
CA PRO A 28 -29.00 -18.01 21.96
C PRO A 28 -27.70 -18.82 21.91
N GLN A 29 -27.03 -18.89 20.77
CA GLN A 29 -25.81 -19.66 20.57
C GLN A 29 -24.56 -19.06 21.25
N LEU A 30 -24.52 -17.74 21.50
CA LEU A 30 -23.43 -17.11 22.28
C LEU A 30 -23.61 -17.30 23.80
N LYS A 31 -24.86 -17.50 24.27
CA LYS A 31 -25.19 -17.76 25.67
C LYS A 31 -24.96 -19.22 26.09
N HIS A 32 -25.22 -20.18 25.18
CA HIS A 32 -25.24 -21.60 25.55
C HIS A 32 -23.89 -22.33 25.46
N ASN A 33 -22.88 -21.80 24.76
CA ASN A 33 -21.60 -22.50 24.60
C ASN A 33 -20.49 -22.10 25.59
N SER A 34 -20.73 -21.15 26.50
CA SER A 34 -19.67 -20.67 27.41
C SER A 34 -19.57 -21.47 28.71
N LYS A 35 -19.13 -22.74 28.62
CA LYS A 35 -18.36 -23.32 29.74
C LYS A 35 -17.00 -22.59 29.82
N PRO A 36 -16.46 -22.31 31.03
CA PRO A 36 -15.23 -21.54 31.19
C PRO A 36 -13.98 -22.15 30.53
N ASN A 37 -14.03 -23.41 30.08
CA ASN A 37 -12.95 -24.11 29.37
C ASN A 37 -13.08 -24.12 27.83
N SER A 38 -14.05 -23.41 27.24
CA SER A 38 -14.38 -23.46 25.79
C SER A 38 -13.64 -22.45 24.90
N ARG A 39 -12.68 -21.70 25.44
CA ARG A 39 -11.91 -20.68 24.68
C ARG A 39 -10.47 -21.07 24.41
N ASP A 40 -10.23 -22.36 24.47
CA ASP A 40 -8.95 -23.02 24.22
C ASP A 40 -8.89 -23.51 22.77
N ASN A 41 -10.04 -23.74 22.16
CA ASN A 41 -10.17 -24.21 20.80
C ASN A 41 -10.27 -23.04 19.82
N LYS A 42 -9.22 -22.86 19.00
CA LYS A 42 -9.14 -21.81 17.98
C LYS A 42 -10.31 -21.83 16.98
N GLU A 43 -10.82 -23.00 16.61
CA GLU A 43 -11.92 -23.14 15.64
C GLU A 43 -13.23 -22.60 16.23
N GLN A 44 -13.48 -22.86 17.50
CA GLN A 44 -14.67 -22.37 18.18
C GLN A 44 -14.66 -20.84 18.27
N VAL A 45 -13.51 -20.26 18.64
CA VAL A 45 -13.36 -18.80 18.69
C VAL A 45 -13.56 -18.17 17.32
N LEU A 46 -13.00 -18.76 16.26
CA LEU A 46 -13.20 -18.28 14.89
C LEU A 46 -14.66 -18.37 14.45
N ASN A 47 -15.35 -19.49 14.72
CA ASN A 47 -16.77 -19.65 14.41
C ASN A 47 -17.64 -18.59 15.09
N ASP A 48 -17.33 -18.25 16.35
CA ASP A 48 -18.01 -17.16 17.06
C ASP A 48 -17.74 -15.80 16.41
N LEU A 49 -16.51 -15.54 15.96
CA LEU A 49 -16.16 -14.31 15.23
C LEU A 49 -16.85 -14.23 13.86
N TYR A 50 -16.98 -15.33 13.12
CA TYR A 50 -17.73 -15.38 11.86
C TYR A 50 -19.21 -15.01 12.07
N ARG A 51 -19.85 -15.61 13.10
CA ARG A 51 -21.23 -15.28 13.47
C ARG A 51 -21.40 -13.83 13.91
N LEU A 52 -20.39 -13.29 14.59
CA LEU A 52 -20.36 -11.89 14.97
C LEU A 52 -20.28 -10.99 13.73
N LYS A 53 -19.44 -11.32 12.75
CA LYS A 53 -19.28 -10.54 11.50
C LYS A 53 -20.59 -10.49 10.72
N SER A 54 -21.28 -11.63 10.56
CA SER A 54 -22.60 -11.66 9.90
C SER A 54 -23.64 -10.82 10.63
N THR A 55 -23.62 -10.84 11.96
CA THR A 55 -24.53 -10.01 12.78
C THR A 55 -24.21 -8.52 12.60
N ILE A 56 -22.93 -8.12 12.62
CA ILE A 56 -22.50 -6.73 12.41
C ILE A 56 -22.92 -6.23 11.04
N LEU A 57 -22.71 -7.02 9.98
CA LEU A 57 -23.07 -6.64 8.62
C LEU A 57 -24.57 -6.37 8.44
N SER A 58 -25.42 -6.99 9.29
CA SER A 58 -26.86 -6.72 9.30
C SER A 58 -27.24 -5.41 9.99
N PHE A 59 -26.29 -4.75 10.67
CA PHE A 59 -26.46 -3.42 11.23
C PHE A 59 -25.94 -2.36 10.26
N SER A 60 -26.76 -1.34 9.98
CA SER A 60 -26.41 -0.20 9.11
C SER A 60 -25.41 0.79 9.73
N GLY A 61 -24.79 0.44 10.85
CA GLY A 61 -23.84 1.29 11.59
C GLY A 61 -22.44 0.67 11.68
N ALA A 62 -21.43 1.50 11.92
CA ALA A 62 -20.08 1.02 12.18
C ALA A 62 -20.08 0.07 13.39
N ALA A 63 -19.39 -1.07 13.29
CA ALA A 63 -19.20 -1.97 14.43
C ALA A 63 -18.64 -1.18 15.62
N PRO A 64 -19.24 -1.26 16.82
CA PRO A 64 -18.69 -0.53 17.96
C PRO A 64 -17.35 -1.15 18.36
N SER A 65 -16.27 -0.48 17.97
CA SER A 65 -14.88 -0.80 18.31
C SER A 65 -14.66 -1.24 19.77
N PRO A 66 -15.35 -0.67 20.79
CA PRO A 66 -15.21 -1.13 22.18
C PRO A 66 -15.67 -2.58 22.41
N VAL A 67 -16.72 -3.05 21.74
CA VAL A 67 -17.25 -4.41 21.92
C VAL A 67 -16.27 -5.44 21.35
N LEU A 68 -15.74 -5.18 20.16
CA LEU A 68 -14.71 -6.04 19.54
C LEU A 68 -13.46 -6.09 20.41
N ARG A 69 -13.04 -4.95 20.98
CA ARG A 69 -11.91 -4.89 21.92
C ARG A 69 -12.15 -5.77 23.16
N CYS A 70 -13.36 -5.77 23.73
CA CYS A 70 -13.69 -6.65 24.87
C CYS A 70 -13.74 -8.14 24.50
N VAL A 71 -14.20 -8.49 23.29
CA VAL A 71 -14.20 -9.87 22.82
C VAL A 71 -12.76 -10.34 22.66
N PHE A 72 -11.93 -9.59 21.94
CA PHE A 72 -10.53 -9.95 21.69
C PHE A 72 -9.66 -9.98 22.94
N SER A 73 -9.91 -9.09 23.93
CA SER A 73 -9.18 -9.12 25.20
C SER A 73 -9.48 -10.35 26.06
N SER A 74 -10.56 -11.07 25.75
CA SER A 74 -10.93 -12.30 26.46
C SER A 74 -10.45 -13.58 25.78
N VAL A 75 -9.89 -13.47 24.57
CA VAL A 75 -9.25 -14.57 23.85
C VAL A 75 -7.92 -14.87 24.53
N LYS A 76 -7.59 -16.16 24.66
CA LYS A 76 -6.33 -16.62 25.24
C LYS A 76 -5.13 -16.02 24.51
N THR A 77 -4.11 -15.62 25.27
CA THR A 77 -2.93 -14.93 24.73
C THR A 77 -2.18 -15.80 23.73
N GLU A 78 -2.15 -17.11 23.99
CA GLU A 78 -1.50 -18.13 23.17
C GLU A 78 -2.12 -18.24 21.77
N LEU A 79 -3.43 -17.96 21.63
CA LEU A 79 -4.09 -17.96 20.31
C LEU A 79 -3.60 -16.79 19.44
N TRP A 80 -3.25 -15.65 20.04
CA TRP A 80 -2.66 -14.51 19.33
C TRP A 80 -1.19 -14.73 18.91
N GLU A 81 -0.61 -15.88 19.27
CA GLU A 81 0.69 -16.35 18.79
C GLU A 81 0.55 -17.31 17.60
N ASP A 82 -0.62 -17.93 17.40
CA ASP A 82 -0.91 -18.78 16.24
C ASP A 82 -1.13 -17.89 14.99
N GLU A 83 -0.27 -18.09 13.97
CA GLU A 83 -0.31 -17.31 12.73
C GLU A 83 -1.65 -17.44 11.99
N ASP A 84 -2.22 -18.65 11.93
CA ASP A 84 -3.43 -18.94 11.16
C ASP A 84 -4.66 -18.33 11.84
N PHE A 85 -4.80 -18.52 13.15
CA PHE A 85 -5.85 -17.89 13.94
C PHE A 85 -5.78 -16.37 13.81
N THR A 86 -4.59 -15.81 13.99
CA THR A 86 -4.40 -14.36 13.97
C THR A 86 -4.72 -13.76 12.61
N MET A 87 -4.26 -14.38 11.52
CA MET A 87 -4.57 -13.92 10.17
C MET A 87 -6.06 -13.95 9.87
N LYS A 88 -6.77 -15.02 10.27
CA LYS A 88 -8.23 -15.11 10.12
C LYS A 88 -8.95 -14.06 10.97
N ALA A 89 -8.46 -13.78 12.18
CA ALA A 89 -9.04 -12.73 13.03
C ALA A 89 -8.87 -11.34 12.39
N ILE A 90 -7.72 -11.03 11.79
CA ILE A 90 -7.46 -9.78 11.06
C ILE A 90 -8.36 -9.66 9.82
N ASP A 91 -8.58 -10.76 9.09
CA ASP A 91 -9.48 -10.82 7.93
C ASP A 91 -10.94 -10.54 8.32
N LEU A 92 -11.35 -11.03 9.49
CA LEU A 92 -12.68 -10.79 10.03
C LEU A 92 -12.86 -9.35 10.51
N PHE A 93 -11.89 -8.83 11.27
CA PHE A 93 -11.97 -7.54 11.94
C PHE A 93 -10.61 -6.85 12.02
N ALA A 94 -10.54 -5.61 11.53
CA ALA A 94 -9.31 -4.82 11.56
C ALA A 94 -8.79 -4.56 12.99
N GLU A 95 -9.68 -4.52 13.99
CA GLU A 95 -9.37 -4.32 15.40
C GLU A 95 -8.53 -5.46 16.00
N ALA A 96 -8.55 -6.66 15.40
CA ALA A 96 -7.75 -7.80 15.85
C ALA A 96 -6.24 -7.51 15.81
N VAL A 97 -5.81 -6.60 14.93
CA VAL A 97 -4.41 -6.15 14.78
C VAL A 97 -3.81 -5.69 16.12
N MET A 98 -4.61 -5.11 17.02
CA MET A 98 -4.15 -4.62 18.33
C MET A 98 -3.75 -5.74 19.30
N PHE A 99 -4.17 -6.98 19.06
CA PHE A 99 -3.94 -8.12 19.96
C PHE A 99 -2.86 -9.07 19.47
N VAL A 100 -2.45 -8.94 18.21
CA VAL A 100 -1.37 -9.70 17.59
C VAL A 100 -0.08 -9.52 18.38
N LYS A 101 0.60 -10.62 18.71
CA LYS A 101 1.85 -10.55 19.46
C LYS A 101 2.97 -9.95 18.61
N GLY A 102 3.77 -9.08 19.24
CA GLY A 102 4.89 -8.39 18.58
C GLY A 102 5.90 -9.32 17.90
N LYS A 103 6.04 -10.57 18.37
CA LYS A 103 6.89 -11.60 17.75
C LYS A 103 6.43 -11.94 16.33
N LEU A 104 5.13 -11.95 16.04
CA LEU A 104 4.59 -12.17 14.70
C LEU A 104 4.91 -11.00 13.76
N TRP A 105 4.91 -9.76 14.26
CA TRP A 105 5.33 -8.58 13.50
C TRP A 105 6.85 -8.49 13.26
N GLN A 106 7.62 -9.43 13.80
CA GLN A 106 9.04 -9.62 13.52
C GLN A 106 9.29 -10.81 12.57
N ASN A 107 8.26 -11.59 12.24
CA ASN A 107 8.34 -12.72 11.33
C ASN A 107 8.05 -12.25 9.90
N GLU A 108 9.06 -12.36 9.02
CA GLU A 108 8.95 -11.94 7.62
C GLU A 108 7.79 -12.62 6.88
N SER A 109 7.62 -13.93 7.03
CA SER A 109 6.57 -14.71 6.36
C SER A 109 5.18 -14.24 6.78
N PHE A 110 4.97 -14.05 8.08
CA PHE A 110 3.72 -13.51 8.61
C PHE A 110 3.42 -12.11 8.08
N VAL A 111 4.41 -11.20 8.13
CA VAL A 111 4.24 -9.82 7.64
C VAL A 111 3.93 -9.82 6.15
N ILE A 112 4.60 -10.63 5.33
CA ILE A 112 4.30 -10.74 3.89
C ILE A 112 2.86 -11.20 3.64
N LYS A 113 2.36 -12.19 4.39
CA LYS A 113 0.95 -12.61 4.31
C LYS A 113 0.00 -11.46 4.70
N ALA A 114 0.30 -10.75 5.79
CA ALA A 114 -0.51 -9.65 6.29
C ALA A 114 -0.59 -8.48 5.30
N VAL A 115 0.54 -8.03 4.73
CA VAL A 115 0.57 -6.89 3.79
C VAL A 115 -0.06 -7.22 2.44
N ARG A 116 -0.07 -8.49 2.03
CA ARG A 116 -0.82 -8.96 0.85
C ARG A 116 -2.32 -8.82 1.02
N TYR A 117 -2.82 -8.98 2.25
CA TYR A 117 -4.22 -8.74 2.58
C TYR A 117 -4.52 -7.25 2.69
N ASN A 118 -3.71 -6.52 3.45
CA ASN A 118 -3.83 -5.08 3.63
C ASN A 118 -2.45 -4.45 3.81
N PHE A 119 -1.97 -3.74 2.78
CA PHE A 119 -0.64 -3.13 2.78
C PHE A 119 -0.41 -2.17 3.97
N LYS A 120 -1.48 -1.58 4.54
CA LYS A 120 -1.39 -0.68 5.70
C LYS A 120 -0.89 -1.39 6.97
N LEU A 121 -0.92 -2.71 7.00
CA LEU A 121 -0.37 -3.51 8.11
C LEU A 121 1.17 -3.48 8.14
N LEU A 122 1.84 -2.97 7.10
CA LEU A 122 3.27 -2.73 7.11
C LEU A 122 3.71 -1.84 8.28
N LYS A 123 2.84 -0.92 8.74
CA LYS A 123 3.10 -0.06 9.91
C LYS A 123 3.34 -0.83 11.21
N CYS A 124 2.80 -2.05 11.30
CA CYS A 124 2.91 -2.90 12.48
C CYS A 124 4.23 -3.68 12.50
N ALA A 125 4.87 -3.86 11.33
CA ALA A 125 6.11 -4.61 11.22
C ALA A 125 7.27 -3.93 11.97
N SER A 126 8.22 -4.76 12.43
CA SER A 126 9.42 -4.26 13.10
C SER A 126 10.21 -3.30 12.19
N PRO A 127 10.99 -2.36 12.74
CA PRO A 127 11.82 -1.46 11.94
C PRO A 127 12.74 -2.20 10.96
N ALA A 128 13.28 -3.37 11.35
CA ALA A 128 14.10 -4.21 10.49
C ALA A 128 13.31 -4.71 9.26
N LEU A 129 12.07 -5.16 9.43
CA LEU A 129 11.22 -5.60 8.31
C LEU A 129 10.71 -4.44 7.46
N ARG A 130 10.49 -3.25 8.05
CA ARG A 130 10.18 -2.01 7.30
C ARG A 130 11.38 -1.48 6.51
N ALA A 131 12.58 -1.96 6.79
CA ALA A 131 13.80 -1.72 6.02
C ALA A 131 14.13 -2.87 5.05
N ASN A 132 13.40 -3.99 5.10
CA ASN A 132 13.63 -5.14 4.22
C ASN A 132 12.94 -4.92 2.86
N SER A 133 13.73 -4.85 1.79
CA SER A 133 13.24 -4.61 0.43
C SER A 133 12.20 -5.63 -0.02
N ASN A 134 12.34 -6.91 0.33
CA ASN A 134 11.41 -7.97 -0.07
C ASN A 134 10.02 -7.75 0.55
N VAL A 135 9.96 -7.47 1.86
CA VAL A 135 8.71 -7.19 2.58
C VAL A 135 8.00 -5.97 2.01
N VAL A 136 8.74 -4.88 1.81
CA VAL A 136 8.20 -3.64 1.28
C VAL A 136 7.71 -3.81 -0.16
N LEU A 137 8.45 -4.52 -1.01
CA LEU A 137 8.02 -4.78 -2.39
C LEU A 137 6.77 -5.66 -2.45
N ASN A 138 6.62 -6.65 -1.56
CA ASN A 138 5.37 -7.39 -1.44
C ASN A 138 4.20 -6.48 -1.02
N SER A 139 4.45 -5.49 -0.17
CA SER A 139 3.43 -4.50 0.24
C SER A 139 3.03 -3.58 -0.92
N ILE A 140 4.01 -3.15 -1.73
CA ILE A 140 3.78 -2.35 -2.94
C ILE A 140 2.94 -3.14 -3.95
N ARG A 141 3.30 -4.40 -4.23
CA ARG A 141 2.56 -5.27 -5.16
C ARG A 141 1.15 -5.61 -4.71
N ALA A 142 0.89 -5.56 -3.41
CA ALA A 142 -0.44 -5.79 -2.83
C ALA A 142 -1.37 -4.59 -2.96
N LEU A 143 -0.85 -3.41 -3.33
CA LEU A 143 -1.69 -2.27 -3.65
C LEU A 143 -2.59 -2.66 -4.82
N LYS A 144 -3.90 -2.65 -4.64
CA LYS A 144 -4.81 -2.70 -5.78
C LYS A 144 -4.67 -1.37 -6.53
N ILE A 145 -3.87 -1.37 -7.57
CA ILE A 145 -3.91 -0.34 -8.60
C ILE A 145 -4.85 -0.93 -9.65
N ASP A 146 -6.10 -0.47 -9.69
CA ASP A 146 -6.97 -0.83 -10.81
C ASP A 146 -6.26 -0.38 -12.08
N SER A 147 -6.29 -1.22 -13.13
CA SER A 147 -5.43 -1.16 -14.32
C SER A 147 -5.58 0.10 -15.19
N GLY A 148 -6.23 1.15 -14.70
CA GLY A 148 -6.25 2.49 -15.24
C GLY A 148 -6.30 3.61 -14.19
N GLU A 149 -6.34 3.29 -12.90
CA GLU A 149 -6.37 4.29 -11.83
C GLU A 149 -4.98 4.64 -11.31
N LYS A 150 -4.87 5.91 -10.94
CA LYS A 150 -3.71 6.51 -10.29
C LYS A 150 -3.45 5.76 -8.99
N LEU A 151 -2.21 5.33 -8.76
CA LEU A 151 -1.78 5.04 -7.40
C LEU A 151 -2.09 6.28 -6.55
N SER A 152 -3.10 6.19 -5.68
CA SER A 152 -3.56 7.34 -4.91
C SER A 152 -2.36 7.95 -4.19
N TYR A 153 -2.21 9.27 -4.26
CA TYR A 153 -1.12 9.98 -3.57
C TYR A 153 -1.05 9.58 -2.10
N PHE A 154 -2.21 9.31 -1.50
CA PHE A 154 -2.34 8.81 -0.14
C PHE A 154 -1.62 7.46 0.08
N ASN A 155 -1.72 6.51 -0.86
CA ASN A 155 -1.06 5.21 -0.71
C ASN A 155 0.48 5.34 -0.80
N LEU A 156 0.99 6.20 -1.69
CA LEU A 156 2.42 6.49 -1.78
C LEU A 156 2.95 7.16 -0.52
N GLU A 157 2.21 8.14 0.00
CA GLU A 157 2.57 8.84 1.23
C GLU A 157 2.61 7.89 2.42
N LEU A 158 1.64 6.98 2.55
CA LEU A 158 1.63 5.96 3.58
C LEU A 158 2.83 5.00 3.46
N ILE A 159 3.15 4.53 2.25
CA ILE A 159 4.33 3.68 2.05
C ILE A 159 5.60 4.44 2.45
N ASN A 160 5.74 5.69 2.01
CA ASN A 160 6.88 6.52 2.36
C ASN A 160 6.99 6.74 3.88
N TYR A 161 5.87 6.88 4.58
CA TYR A 161 5.82 7.02 6.02
C TYR A 161 6.17 5.72 6.76
N TYR A 162 5.82 4.55 6.22
CA TYR A 162 6.06 3.27 6.89
C TYR A 162 7.48 2.73 6.68
N ILE A 163 8.11 2.97 5.53
CA ILE A 163 9.37 2.29 5.19
C ILE A 163 10.61 3.05 5.69
N SER A 164 11.74 2.36 5.81
CA SER A 164 13.01 3.02 6.10
C SER A 164 13.46 3.91 4.93
N HIS A 165 13.89 5.14 5.21
CA HIS A 165 14.43 6.04 4.20
C HIS A 165 15.68 5.49 3.50
N GLU A 166 16.41 4.54 4.10
CA GLU A 166 17.58 3.91 3.47
C GLU A 166 17.21 3.10 2.21
N LEU A 167 15.97 2.59 2.13
CA LEU A 167 15.49 1.91 0.92
C LEU A 167 15.44 2.85 -0.29
N TRP A 168 15.20 4.15 -0.08
CA TRP A 168 15.20 5.13 -1.16
C TRP A 168 16.60 5.43 -1.74
N LYS A 169 17.66 4.95 -1.08
CA LYS A 169 19.04 4.98 -1.57
C LYS A 169 19.47 3.65 -2.18
N ASN A 170 18.65 2.60 -2.08
CA ASN A 170 18.94 1.29 -2.63
C ASN A 170 18.46 1.20 -4.09
N ARG A 171 19.41 1.13 -5.02
CA ARG A 171 19.16 1.08 -6.46
C ARG A 171 18.24 -0.06 -6.88
N ASP A 172 18.46 -1.27 -6.37
CA ASP A 172 17.71 -2.46 -6.77
C ASP A 172 16.26 -2.40 -6.28
N PHE A 173 16.06 -1.85 -5.08
CA PHE A 173 14.73 -1.55 -4.56
C PHE A 173 14.00 -0.53 -5.45
N ILE A 174 14.64 0.60 -5.79
CA ILE A 174 14.05 1.61 -6.69
C ILE A 174 13.72 1.00 -8.04
N LEU A 175 14.62 0.20 -8.62
CA LEU A 175 14.40 -0.47 -9.89
C LEU A 175 13.13 -1.34 -9.84
N ALA A 176 12.98 -2.15 -8.79
CA ALA A 176 11.81 -3.00 -8.62
C ALA A 176 10.53 -2.19 -8.35
N ALA A 177 10.60 -1.10 -7.60
CA ALA A 177 9.46 -0.24 -7.30
C ALA A 177 9.00 0.57 -8.52
N VAL A 178 9.92 1.06 -9.35
CA VAL A 178 9.62 1.81 -10.58
C VAL A 178 8.96 0.93 -11.63
N LYS A 179 9.33 -0.35 -11.72
CA LYS A 179 8.60 -1.33 -12.57
C LYS A 179 7.13 -1.46 -12.18
N TYR A 180 6.81 -1.16 -10.92
CA TYR A 180 5.44 -1.16 -10.43
C TYR A 180 4.73 0.17 -10.70
N HIS A 181 5.38 1.29 -10.37
CA HIS A 181 4.86 2.62 -10.67
C HIS A 181 5.99 3.67 -10.73
N TRP A 182 6.02 4.49 -11.78
CA TRP A 182 7.08 5.47 -12.02
C TRP A 182 7.28 6.48 -10.88
N THR A 183 6.23 6.80 -10.11
CA THR A 183 6.28 7.79 -9.02
C THR A 183 7.20 7.37 -7.88
N PHE A 184 7.56 6.09 -7.75
CA PHE A 184 8.52 5.65 -6.74
C PHE A 184 9.91 6.27 -6.94
N LEU A 185 10.26 6.68 -8.17
CA LEU A 185 11.50 7.41 -8.43
C LEU A 185 11.55 8.78 -7.75
N GLN A 186 10.40 9.40 -7.45
CA GLN A 186 10.35 10.73 -6.81
C GLN A 186 10.99 10.74 -5.42
N ASN A 187 10.88 9.64 -4.70
CA ASN A 187 11.43 9.50 -3.35
C ASN A 187 12.90 9.07 -3.36
N ALA A 188 13.43 8.61 -4.51
CA ALA A 188 14.79 8.13 -4.61
C ALA A 188 15.82 9.25 -4.32
N SER A 189 16.99 8.86 -3.83
CA SER A 189 18.09 9.79 -3.61
C SER A 189 18.42 10.59 -4.86
N PRO A 190 18.95 11.83 -4.75
CA PRO A 190 19.35 12.63 -5.91
C PRO A 190 20.25 11.88 -6.89
N THR A 191 21.16 11.04 -6.37
CA THR A 191 22.03 10.19 -7.19
C THR A 191 21.27 9.19 -8.05
N LEU A 192 20.24 8.53 -7.51
CA LEU A 192 19.40 7.58 -8.23
C LEU A 192 18.40 8.26 -9.17
N ARG A 193 17.98 9.49 -8.87
CA ARG A 193 17.19 10.32 -9.81
C ARG A 193 18.01 10.82 -11.00
N SER A 194 19.33 10.72 -10.92
CA SER A 194 20.26 10.92 -12.02
C SER A 194 20.74 9.59 -12.64
N ASP A 195 20.22 8.44 -12.21
CA ASP A 195 20.52 7.17 -12.88
C ASP A 195 19.73 7.09 -14.18
N LYS A 196 20.45 7.17 -15.31
CA LYS A 196 19.90 7.13 -16.65
C LYS A 196 18.95 5.94 -16.87
N GLN A 197 19.29 4.74 -16.39
CA GLN A 197 18.47 3.54 -16.61
C GLN A 197 17.16 3.60 -15.82
N LEU A 198 17.21 4.06 -14.56
CA LEU A 198 16.02 4.21 -13.72
C LEU A 198 15.07 5.27 -14.29
N VAL A 199 15.60 6.41 -14.74
CA VAL A 199 14.80 7.48 -15.34
C VAL A 199 14.13 7.00 -16.64
N LEU A 200 14.88 6.37 -17.54
CA LEU A 200 14.31 5.84 -18.79
C LEU A 200 13.27 4.75 -18.54
N LEU A 201 13.46 3.91 -17.53
CA LEU A 201 12.46 2.93 -17.13
C LEU A 201 11.18 3.61 -16.62
N ALA A 202 11.32 4.60 -15.73
CA ALA A 202 10.19 5.35 -15.20
C ALA A 202 9.40 6.03 -16.33
N MET A 203 10.08 6.61 -17.33
CA MET A 203 9.45 7.19 -18.52
C MET A 203 8.61 6.18 -19.30
N LYS A 204 9.12 4.97 -19.51
CA LYS A 204 8.38 3.90 -20.23
C LYS A 204 7.11 3.48 -19.50
N THR A 205 7.12 3.53 -18.16
CA THR A 205 5.97 3.19 -17.32
C THR A 205 5.06 4.38 -17.03
N LEU A 206 5.43 5.58 -17.47
CA LEU A 206 4.65 6.80 -17.25
C LEU A 206 3.44 6.79 -18.18
N PRO A 207 2.19 6.87 -17.68
CA PRO A 207 1.03 6.86 -18.54
C PRO A 207 0.92 8.20 -19.28
N GLN A 208 0.82 8.13 -20.60
CA GLN A 208 0.65 9.31 -21.46
C GLN A 208 -0.71 9.97 -21.17
N ASP A 209 -0.71 11.29 -20.95
CA ASP A 209 -1.91 12.11 -20.85
C ASP A 209 -1.98 13.09 -22.01
N SER A 210 -3.19 13.43 -22.48
CA SER A 210 -3.41 14.26 -23.67
C SER A 210 -2.63 15.59 -23.66
N ASN A 211 -2.40 16.16 -22.48
CA ASN A 211 -1.69 17.42 -22.31
C ASN A 211 -0.24 17.27 -21.81
N ASN A 212 0.26 16.03 -21.72
CA ASN A 212 1.57 15.66 -21.21
C ASN A 212 1.95 16.27 -19.85
N LYS A 213 0.97 16.52 -18.99
CA LYS A 213 1.15 17.20 -17.70
C LYS A 213 1.99 16.33 -16.77
N ARG A 214 1.78 15.02 -16.79
CA ARG A 214 2.54 14.06 -15.96
C ARG A 214 4.01 14.02 -16.35
N MET A 215 4.28 13.91 -17.64
CA MET A 215 5.64 13.91 -18.18
C MET A 215 6.34 15.24 -17.87
N LYS A 216 5.65 16.38 -18.05
CA LYS A 216 6.18 17.70 -17.67
C LYS A 216 6.57 17.77 -16.19
N HIS A 217 5.71 17.28 -15.29
CA HIS A 217 6.03 17.22 -13.86
C HIS A 217 7.21 16.28 -13.59
N PHE A 218 7.22 15.08 -14.21
CA PHE A 218 8.29 14.10 -14.07
C PHE A 218 9.65 14.71 -14.39
N PHE A 219 9.80 15.35 -15.55
CA PHE A 219 11.06 15.94 -15.97
C PHE A 219 11.49 17.16 -15.16
N ASN A 220 10.53 17.96 -14.70
CA ASN A 220 10.84 19.20 -13.97
C ASN A 220 11.15 18.96 -12.49
N SER A 221 10.57 17.92 -11.89
CA SER A 221 10.61 17.71 -10.43
C SER A 221 11.35 16.44 -10.02
N VAL A 222 11.40 15.43 -10.89
CA VAL A 222 11.93 14.10 -10.55
C VAL A 222 13.33 13.92 -11.10
N VAL A 223 13.52 14.12 -12.39
CA VAL A 223 14.78 13.87 -13.09
C VAL A 223 15.89 14.78 -12.58
N GLY A 224 17.04 14.19 -12.23
CA GLY A 224 18.20 14.92 -11.76
C GLY A 224 18.79 15.83 -12.84
N LYS A 225 19.19 17.05 -12.47
CA LYS A 225 19.65 18.07 -13.42
C LYS A 225 20.86 17.64 -14.25
N SER A 226 21.72 16.78 -13.71
CA SER A 226 22.93 16.31 -14.38
C SER A 226 22.66 15.57 -15.69
N LEU A 227 21.50 14.90 -15.80
CA LEU A 227 21.14 14.13 -17.00
C LEU A 227 20.87 15.03 -18.22
N TRP A 228 20.49 16.29 -18.03
CA TRP A 228 20.24 17.24 -19.13
C TRP A 228 21.51 17.74 -19.84
N GLY A 229 22.69 17.37 -19.34
CA GLY A 229 23.96 17.52 -20.05
C GLY A 229 24.44 16.23 -20.74
N GLU A 230 23.74 15.11 -20.56
CA GLU A 230 24.12 13.83 -21.14
C GLU A 230 23.48 13.62 -22.52
N HIS A 231 24.30 13.77 -23.56
CA HIS A 231 23.86 13.60 -24.96
C HIS A 231 23.10 12.29 -25.19
N SER A 232 23.60 11.18 -24.63
CA SER A 232 22.98 9.85 -24.81
C SER A 232 21.66 9.67 -24.06
N PHE A 233 21.39 10.45 -23.01
CA PHE A 233 20.10 10.47 -22.32
C PHE A 233 19.11 11.32 -23.10
N ILE A 234 19.53 12.49 -23.54
CA ILE A 234 18.71 13.43 -24.32
C ILE A 234 18.12 12.77 -25.57
N LEU A 235 18.94 12.06 -26.35
CA LEU A 235 18.48 11.39 -27.57
C LEU A 235 17.41 10.32 -27.28
N GLU A 236 17.52 9.61 -26.15
CA GLU A 236 16.50 8.65 -25.74
C GLU A 236 15.25 9.35 -25.20
N ALA A 237 15.41 10.44 -24.45
CA ALA A 237 14.30 11.17 -23.86
C ALA A 237 13.42 11.87 -24.90
N LEU A 238 14.03 12.44 -25.95
CA LEU A 238 13.32 13.10 -27.05
C LEU A 238 12.47 12.16 -27.89
N LYS A 239 12.70 10.84 -27.84
CA LYS A 239 11.81 9.84 -28.45
C LYS A 239 10.44 9.77 -27.76
N PHE A 240 10.35 10.20 -26.50
CA PHE A 240 9.10 10.19 -25.73
C PHE A 240 8.37 11.52 -25.80
N ASP A 241 9.09 12.64 -25.79
CA ASP A 241 8.50 13.96 -25.91
C ASP A 241 9.53 14.98 -26.44
N TRP A 242 9.27 15.55 -27.61
CA TRP A 242 10.10 16.62 -28.17
C TRP A 242 10.10 17.90 -27.31
N ARG A 243 9.05 18.15 -26.50
CA ARG A 243 8.92 19.37 -25.67
C ARG A 243 9.95 19.45 -24.55
N LEU A 244 10.76 18.41 -24.38
CA LEU A 244 11.89 18.35 -23.46
C LEU A 244 13.07 19.19 -23.90
N LEU A 245 13.11 19.65 -25.17
CA LEU A 245 14.13 20.56 -25.68
C LEU A 245 14.38 21.76 -24.75
N LYS A 246 13.33 22.29 -24.11
CA LYS A 246 13.42 23.43 -23.18
C LYS A 246 14.28 23.16 -21.93
N ASN A 247 14.49 21.89 -21.57
CA ASN A 247 15.22 21.48 -20.38
C ASN A 247 16.69 21.12 -20.68
N ILE A 248 17.05 21.00 -21.97
CA ILE A 248 18.39 20.58 -22.42
C ILE A 248 19.38 21.74 -22.27
N ASP A 249 20.64 21.43 -21.94
CA ASP A 249 21.73 22.41 -22.00
C ASP A 249 21.83 23.04 -23.41
N HIS A 250 21.79 24.36 -23.48
CA HIS A 250 21.83 25.11 -24.74
C HIS A 250 23.03 24.72 -25.63
N LYS A 251 24.14 24.26 -25.05
CA LYS A 251 25.30 23.75 -25.82
C LYS A 251 24.97 22.52 -26.66
N LEU A 252 24.02 21.70 -26.23
CA LEU A 252 23.60 20.47 -26.92
C LEU A 252 22.44 20.72 -27.88
N CYS A 253 21.72 21.83 -27.75
CA CYS A 253 20.61 22.19 -28.64
C CYS A 253 21.07 22.46 -30.09
N SER A 254 22.33 22.82 -30.31
CA SER A 254 22.91 23.00 -31.66
C SER A 254 23.37 21.69 -32.30
N ASN A 255 23.28 20.56 -31.59
CA ASN A 255 23.67 19.26 -32.13
C ASN A 255 22.62 18.74 -33.13
N SER A 256 23.06 18.40 -34.34
CA SER A 256 22.18 17.94 -35.41
C SER A 256 21.40 16.67 -35.06
N GLN A 257 21.97 15.75 -34.29
CA GLN A 257 21.28 14.53 -33.84
C GLN A 257 20.15 14.83 -32.86
N VAL A 258 20.36 15.79 -31.95
CA VAL A 258 19.35 16.24 -30.98
C VAL A 258 18.18 16.90 -31.70
N VAL A 259 18.47 17.79 -32.65
CA VAL A 259 17.46 18.47 -33.48
C VAL A 259 16.66 17.45 -34.31
N MET A 260 17.33 16.52 -34.98
CA MET A 260 16.67 15.49 -35.78
C MET A 260 15.81 14.54 -34.93
N ALA A 261 16.26 14.16 -33.73
CA ALA A 261 15.47 13.34 -32.82
C ALA A 261 14.16 14.02 -32.42
N ALA A 262 14.20 15.33 -32.12
CA ALA A 262 13.00 16.09 -31.78
C ALA A 262 12.05 16.23 -32.98
N ILE A 263 12.57 16.55 -34.18
CA ILE A 263 11.76 16.68 -35.40
C ILE A 263 11.08 15.35 -35.75
N ASN A 264 11.79 14.23 -35.64
CA ASN A 264 11.23 12.91 -35.94
C ASN A 264 10.10 12.53 -34.97
N ASN A 265 10.22 12.86 -33.69
CA ASN A 265 9.14 12.65 -32.73
C ASN A 265 7.89 13.50 -33.05
N ILE A 266 8.06 14.76 -33.47
CA ILE A 266 6.94 15.63 -33.90
C ILE A 266 6.21 15.03 -35.11
N ARG A 267 6.96 14.60 -36.14
CA ARG A 267 6.39 14.02 -37.36
C ARG A 267 5.59 12.76 -37.07
N TYR A 268 6.13 11.87 -36.23
CA TYR A 268 5.45 10.65 -35.83
C TYR A 268 4.09 10.93 -35.15
N ILE A 269 4.01 11.94 -34.28
CA ILE A 269 2.75 12.34 -33.63
C ILE A 269 1.75 12.91 -34.65
N ALA A 270 2.22 13.73 -35.59
CA ALA A 270 1.36 14.31 -36.62
C ALA A 270 0.79 13.25 -37.58
N ASP A 271 1.59 12.23 -37.94
CA ASP A 271 1.14 11.13 -38.80
C ASP A 271 0.15 10.19 -38.08
N ASP A 272 0.31 9.96 -36.76
CA ASP A 272 -0.64 9.19 -35.95
C ASP A 272 -1.99 9.93 -35.77
N GLU A 273 -1.99 11.27 -35.64
CA GLU A 273 -3.23 12.06 -35.56
C GLU A 273 -3.99 12.14 -36.90
N ILE A 274 -3.28 12.07 -38.04
CA ILE A 274 -3.88 12.08 -39.39
C ILE A 274 -4.50 10.71 -39.73
N ASN A 275 -3.95 9.59 -39.24
CA ASN A 275 -4.46 8.24 -39.53
C ASN A 275 -5.65 7.82 -38.65
N ILE A 276 -6.05 8.64 -37.68
CA ILE A 276 -7.20 8.39 -36.78
C ILE A 276 -8.46 9.19 -37.22
N LEU A 277 -8.34 10.08 -38.21
CA LEU A 277 -9.42 10.84 -38.85
C LEU A 277 -9.86 10.21 -40.17
#